data_AF-A0A509LPS5-F1
#
_entry.id   AF-A0A509LPS5-F1
#
_cell.length_a   1.000
_cell.length_b   1.000
_cell.length_c   1.000
_cell.angle_alpha   90.00
_cell.angle_beta   90.00
_cell.angle_gamma   90.00
#
_symmetry.space_group_name_H-M   'P 1'
#
loop_
_entity.id
_entity.type
_entity.pdbx_description
1 polymer ?
#
loop_
_entity_poly.entity_id
_entity_poly.type
_entity_poly.pdbx_seq_one_letter_code
_entity_poly.pdbx_strand_id
1 'polypeptide(L)'
;MAYTPELSDKDSATLRRIAWAMDIPMTETLTRMFETMVDAIDPSRVCSKCKDKSKCLQGCVFYVPIVHKGPGNIRIIEKEDD
;
A
#
# COMPACT_ATOMS: atom_id res chain seq x y z
N MET A 1 -10.99 -11.71 8.27
CA MET A 1 -10.32 -12.95 7.84
C MET A 1 -9.18 -12.56 6.93
N ALA A 2 -7.96 -12.96 7.24
CA ALA A 2 -6.87 -12.87 6.27
C ALA A 2 -7.01 -14.07 5.34
N TYR A 3 -7.41 -13.83 4.08
CA TYR A 3 -7.33 -14.86 3.04
C TYR A 3 -5.87 -14.93 2.59
N THR A 4 -5.32 -16.13 2.45
CA THR A 4 -4.04 -16.31 1.76
C THR A 4 -4.34 -16.25 0.27
N PRO A 5 -3.87 -15.23 -0.47
CA PRO A 5 -4.08 -15.20 -1.90
C PRO A 5 -3.33 -16.37 -2.55
N GLU A 6 -4.03 -17.15 -3.37
CA GLU A 6 -3.41 -18.15 -4.22
C GLU A 6 -2.79 -17.48 -5.43
N LEU A 7 -1.53 -17.79 -5.72
CA LEU A 7 -0.81 -17.31 -6.89
C LEU A 7 -0.92 -18.33 -8.01
N SER A 8 -1.11 -17.84 -9.24
CA SER A 8 -0.94 -18.70 -10.42
C SER A 8 0.51 -19.20 -10.54
N ASP A 9 0.74 -20.25 -11.32
CA ASP A 9 2.10 -20.74 -11.60
C ASP A 9 2.99 -19.63 -12.20
N LYS A 10 2.41 -18.78 -13.05
CA LYS A 10 3.10 -17.65 -13.67
C LYS A 10 3.49 -16.59 -12.65
N ASP A 11 2.58 -16.23 -11.75
CA ASP A 11 2.85 -15.22 -10.73
C ASP A 11 3.84 -15.75 -9.70
N SER A 12 3.73 -17.03 -9.34
CA SER A 12 4.69 -17.73 -8.47
C SER A 12 6.11 -17.74 -9.07
N ALA A 13 6.24 -18.04 -10.36
CA ALA A 13 7.53 -17.99 -11.06
C ALA A 13 8.10 -16.57 -11.12
N THR A 14 7.24 -15.57 -11.28
CA THR A 14 7.65 -14.16 -11.30
C THR A 14 8.13 -13.71 -9.93
N LEU A 15 7.37 -13.98 -8.86
CA LEU A 15 7.74 -13.66 -7.48
C LEU A 15 9.06 -14.32 -7.08
N ARG A 16 9.29 -15.58 -7.49
CA ARG A 16 10.54 -16.29 -7.22
C ARG A 16 11.75 -15.65 -7.89
N ARG A 17 11.62 -15.18 -9.13
CA ARG A 17 12.71 -14.48 -9.84
C ARG A 17 13.06 -13.16 -9.17
N ILE A 18 12.06 -12.42 -8.69
CA ILE A 18 12.27 -11.18 -7.93
C ILE A 18 12.97 -11.51 -6.60
N ALA A 19 12.51 -12.54 -5.89
CA ALA A 19 13.11 -13.00 -4.64
C ALA A 19 14.60 -13.33 -4.81
N TRP A 20 14.97 -14.05 -5.88
CA TRP A 20 16.37 -14.32 -6.20
C TRP A 20 17.18 -13.06 -6.52
N ALA A 21 16.59 -12.09 -7.22
CA ALA A 21 17.26 -10.82 -7.53
C ALA A 21 17.49 -9.95 -6.28
N MET A 22 16.62 -10.10 -5.27
CA MET A 22 16.71 -9.37 -4.00
C MET A 22 17.46 -10.15 -2.90
N ASP A 23 17.85 -11.40 -3.16
CA ASP A 23 18.48 -12.32 -2.21
C ASP A 23 17.69 -12.53 -0.89
N ILE A 24 16.36 -12.62 -0.99
CA ILE A 24 15.46 -12.81 0.17
C ILE A 24 14.40 -13.90 -0.10
N PRO A 25 13.76 -14.46 0.95
CA PRO A 25 12.67 -15.43 0.77
C PRO A 25 11.46 -14.86 0.01
N MET A 26 10.73 -15.72 -0.73
CA MET A 26 9.54 -15.31 -1.50
C MET A 26 8.45 -14.66 -0.63
N THR A 27 8.26 -15.13 0.60
CA THR A 27 7.26 -14.56 1.53
C THR A 27 7.60 -13.13 1.92
N GLU A 28 8.88 -12.86 2.19
CA GLU A 28 9.39 -11.51 2.49
C GLU A 28 9.32 -10.62 1.25
N THR A 29 9.63 -11.18 0.07
CA THR A 29 9.49 -10.48 -1.21
C THR A 29 8.06 -9.99 -1.43
N LEU A 30 7.06 -10.83 -1.15
CA LEU A 30 5.65 -10.46 -1.31
C LEU A 30 5.25 -9.31 -0.39
N THR A 31 5.68 -9.36 0.88
CA THR A 31 5.49 -8.26 1.84
C THR A 31 6.14 -6.97 1.33
N ARG A 32 7.39 -7.05 0.86
CA ARG A 32 8.14 -5.90 0.34
C ARG A 32 7.51 -5.30 -0.92
N MET A 33 6.90 -6.14 -1.76
CA MET A 33 6.10 -5.68 -2.89
C MET A 33 4.88 -4.88 -2.44
N PHE A 34 4.19 -5.29 -1.38
CA PHE A 34 3.07 -4.49 -0.85
C PHE A 34 3.53 -3.12 -0.34
N GLU A 35 4.63 -3.06 0.40
CA GLU A 35 5.21 -1.78 0.87
C GLU A 35 5.56 -0.87 -0.31
N THR A 36 6.28 -1.41 -1.30
CA THR A 36 6.67 -0.65 -2.50
C THR A 36 5.46 -0.14 -3.29
N MET A 37 4.41 -0.95 -3.38
CA MET A 37 3.17 -0.56 -4.05
C MET A 37 2.38 0.50 -3.28
N VAL A 38 2.42 0.48 -1.94
CA VAL A 38 1.81 1.53 -1.13
C VAL A 38 2.46 2.87 -1.43
N ASP A 39 3.78 2.91 -1.54
CA ASP A 39 4.54 4.14 -1.84
C ASP A 39 4.32 4.63 -3.28
N ALA A 40 4.08 3.71 -4.22
CA ALA A 40 3.90 4.04 -5.64
C ALA A 40 2.46 4.44 -6.03
N ILE A 41 1.44 4.12 -5.21
CA ILE A 41 0.03 4.34 -5.54
C ILE A 41 -0.47 5.66 -4.92
N ASP A 42 -1.13 6.50 -5.73
CA ASP A 42 -1.87 7.68 -5.22
C ASP A 42 -2.94 7.26 -4.20
N PRO A 43 -2.80 7.66 -2.91
CA PRO A 43 -3.74 7.31 -1.86
C PRO A 43 -5.18 7.76 -2.16
N SER A 44 -5.36 8.88 -2.85
CA SER A 44 -6.68 9.43 -3.21
C SER A 44 -7.48 8.45 -4.08
N ARG A 45 -6.80 7.75 -4.99
CA ARG A 45 -7.42 6.74 -5.86
C ARG A 45 -7.86 5.51 -5.07
N VAL A 46 -7.09 5.10 -4.06
CA VAL A 46 -7.44 3.98 -3.18
C VAL A 46 -8.62 4.37 -2.28
N CYS A 47 -8.51 5.51 -1.59
CA CYS A 47 -9.52 5.97 -0.65
C CYS A 47 -10.89 6.21 -1.31
N SER A 48 -10.93 6.76 -2.53
CA SER A 48 -12.19 7.00 -3.26
C SER A 48 -12.94 5.72 -3.65
N LYS A 49 -12.26 4.58 -3.71
CA LYS A 49 -12.84 3.26 -4.03
C LYS A 49 -12.91 2.32 -2.83
N CYS A 50 -12.40 2.72 -1.67
CA CYS A 50 -12.34 1.88 -0.48
C CYS A 50 -13.76 1.53 0.02
N LYS A 51 -14.02 0.22 0.17
CA LYS A 51 -15.34 -0.30 0.57
C LYS A 51 -15.50 -0.47 2.08
N ASP A 52 -14.40 -0.46 2.83
CA ASP A 52 -14.41 -0.57 4.29
C ASP A 52 -13.77 0.66 4.93
N LYS A 53 -14.62 1.63 5.28
CA LYS A 53 -14.18 2.89 5.91
C LYS A 53 -13.88 2.73 7.41
N SER A 54 -14.27 1.62 8.04
CA SER A 54 -14.07 1.41 9.48
C SER A 54 -12.58 1.35 9.84
N LYS A 55 -11.74 0.94 8.88
CA LYS A 55 -10.29 0.81 9.04
C LYS A 55 -9.50 2.03 8.60
N CYS A 56 -10.13 2.99 7.91
CA CYS A 56 -9.44 4.19 7.44
C CYS A 56 -8.85 5.04 8.58
N LEU A 57 -9.52 5.09 9.74
CA LEU A 57 -9.08 5.85 10.91
C LEU A 57 -8.17 5.03 11.86
N GLN A 58 -7.92 3.75 11.57
CA GLN A 58 -7.20 2.81 12.43
C GLN A 58 -5.86 2.41 11.80
N GLY A 59 -4.99 3.38 11.52
CA GLY A 59 -3.64 3.08 10.99
C GLY A 59 -3.63 2.60 9.54
N CYS A 60 -4.58 3.07 8.71
CA CYS A 60 -4.58 2.79 7.29
C CYS A 60 -3.32 3.39 6.63
N VAL A 61 -2.55 2.55 5.92
CA VAL A 61 -1.31 2.97 5.26
C VAL A 61 -1.52 4.05 4.18
N PHE A 62 -2.73 4.11 3.61
CA PHE A 62 -3.14 5.12 2.63
C PHE A 62 -3.83 6.34 3.26
N TYR A 63 -3.90 6.43 4.60
CA TYR A 63 -4.47 7.62 5.23
C TYR A 63 -3.52 8.79 5.08
N VAL A 64 -3.92 9.76 4.26
CA VAL A 64 -3.29 11.08 4.19
C VAL A 64 -4.07 12.05 5.09
N PRO A 65 -3.47 12.55 6.19
CA PRO A 65 -4.12 13.57 6.99
C PRO A 65 -4.29 14.85 6.16
N ILE A 66 -5.52 15.32 6.09
CA ILE A 66 -5.89 16.52 5.34
C ILE A 66 -5.78 17.70 6.30
N VAL A 67 -4.94 18.69 6.00
CA VAL A 67 -4.91 19.93 6.80
C VAL A 67 -5.79 20.97 6.13
N HIS A 68 -6.82 21.40 6.85
CA HIS A 68 -7.60 22.58 6.50
C HIS A 68 -6.86 23.82 7.02
N LYS A 69 -6.27 24.62 6.11
CA LYS A 69 -5.80 25.97 6.44
C LYS A 69 -6.86 26.97 5.98
N GLY A 70 -7.79 27.31 6.87
CA GLY A 70 -8.83 28.33 6.63
C GLY A 70 -9.98 27.87 5.70
N PRO A 71 -11.01 28.71 5.52
CA PRO A 71 -12.21 28.33 4.78
C PRO A 71 -11.89 28.13 3.29
N GLY A 72 -11.83 26.86 2.88
CA GLY A 72 -11.83 26.46 1.47
C GLY A 72 -10.48 26.02 0.87
N ASN A 73 -9.37 26.02 1.62
CA ASN A 73 -8.09 25.56 1.10
C ASN A 73 -7.67 24.21 1.72
N ILE A 74 -7.71 23.16 0.90
CA ILE A 74 -7.35 21.79 1.28
C ILE A 74 -5.95 21.48 0.73
N ARG A 75 -5.02 21.08 1.60
CA ARG A 75 -3.72 20.51 1.19
C ARG A 75 -3.54 19.13 1.81
N ILE A 76 -3.00 18.20 1.01
CA ILE A 76 -2.56 16.89 1.44
C ILE A 76 -1.22 17.07 2.15
N ILE A 77 -1.06 16.52 3.36
CA ILE A 77 0.27 16.43 3.96
C ILE A 77 1.01 15.31 3.23
N GLU A 78 2.02 15.66 2.44
CA GLU A 78 3.03 14.71 1.99
C GLU A 78 3.78 14.26 3.26
N LYS A 79 3.81 12.95 3.54
CA LYS A 79 4.60 12.44 4.68
C LYS A 79 6.05 12.85 4.45
N GLU A 80 6.59 13.72 5.30
CA GLU A 80 8.03 13.93 5.41
C GLU A 80 8.63 12.67 6.05
N ASP A 81 9.50 11.98 5.31
CA ASP A 81 10.35 10.90 5.81
C ASP A 81 11.36 11.48 6.82
N ASP A 82 11.25 11.08 8.09
CA ASP A 82 12.26 11.28 9.16
C ASP A 82 13.08 10.00 9.35
#